data_AF-H1SIY9-F1
#
_entry.id   AF-H1SIY9-F1
#
_cell.length_a   1.000
_cell.length_b   1.000
_cell.length_c   1.000
_cell.angle_alpha   90.00
_cell.angle_beta   90.00
_cell.angle_gamma   90.00
#
_symmetry.space_group_name_H-M   'P 1'
#
loop_
_entity.id
_entity.type
_entity.pdbx_description
1 polymer ?
#
loop_
_entity_poly.entity_id
_entity_poly.type
_entity_poly.pdbx_seq_one_letter_code
_entity_poly.pdbx_strand_id
1 'polypeptide(L)'
;MHQNFMVDNKPGGATILAAQDVAKARADGATVLTAGQGTLVLNPALYRKLPYDPVRDFTLVTSLVKLPVVLVVNPALPVKTLPEFVAWLKVGQGKATYASVGAGSPHHL
;
A
#
# COMPACT_ATOMS: atom_id res chain seq x y z
N MET A 1 -25.34 -11.60 -20.56
CA MET A 1 -23.96 -11.26 -20.96
C MET A 1 -23.04 -11.78 -19.86
N HIS A 2 -22.20 -12.77 -20.13
CA HIS A 2 -21.22 -13.30 -19.17
C HIS A 2 -19.83 -13.03 -19.73
N GLN A 3 -19.15 -12.03 -19.18
CA GLN A 3 -17.75 -11.77 -19.43
C GLN A 3 -16.93 -12.33 -18.29
N ASN A 4 -15.77 -12.91 -18.59
CA ASN A 4 -14.87 -13.43 -17.58
C ASN A 4 -14.00 -12.30 -17.02
N PHE A 5 -13.85 -12.25 -15.71
CA PHE A 5 -12.91 -11.36 -15.02
C PHE A 5 -11.72 -12.18 -14.55
N MET A 6 -10.53 -11.87 -15.06
CA MET A 6 -9.29 -12.52 -14.68
C MET A 6 -8.49 -11.59 -13.75
N VAL A 7 -8.00 -12.13 -12.64
CA VAL A 7 -7.12 -11.41 -11.73
C VAL A 7 -5.67 -11.70 -12.13
N ASP A 8 -4.93 -10.65 -12.44
CA ASP A 8 -3.49 -10.71 -12.71
C ASP A 8 -2.72 -10.00 -11.59
N ASN A 9 -1.97 -10.77 -10.80
CA ASN A 9 -1.16 -10.24 -9.72
C ASN A 9 0.21 -9.81 -10.24
N LYS A 10 0.41 -8.50 -10.41
CA LYS A 10 1.69 -7.89 -10.82
C LYS A 10 2.39 -7.13 -9.69
N PRO A 11 3.00 -7.80 -8.69
CA PRO A 11 3.70 -7.13 -7.60
C PRO A 11 5.04 -6.54 -8.06
N GLY A 12 5.56 -5.59 -7.27
CA GLY A 12 6.93 -5.07 -7.43
C GLY A 12 6.99 -3.54 -7.50
N GLY A 13 8.15 -3.00 -7.11
CA GLY A 13 8.42 -1.56 -7.12
C GLY A 13 7.37 -0.73 -6.36
N ALA A 14 6.94 -1.16 -5.17
CA ALA A 14 5.86 -0.49 -4.44
C ALA A 14 4.58 -0.26 -5.28
N THR A 15 4.15 -1.27 -6.03
CA THR A 15 2.99 -1.27 -6.96
C THR A 15 3.20 -0.53 -8.29
N ILE A 16 4.38 0.06 -8.52
CA ILE A 16 4.66 0.84 -9.74
C ILE A 16 4.53 -0.01 -11.00
N LEU A 17 4.90 -1.30 -10.97
CA LEU A 17 4.85 -2.16 -12.15
C LEU A 17 3.41 -2.32 -12.69
N ALA A 18 2.46 -2.68 -11.82
CA ALA A 18 1.05 -2.78 -12.20
C ALA A 18 0.47 -1.43 -12.64
N ALA A 19 0.79 -0.35 -11.92
CA ALA A 19 0.30 0.98 -12.24
C ALA A 19 0.77 1.45 -13.62
N GLN A 20 2.06 1.25 -13.94
CA GLN A 20 2.61 1.60 -15.25
C GLN A 20 1.98 0.78 -16.39
N ASP A 21 1.76 -0.51 -16.16
CA ASP A 21 1.15 -1.41 -17.13
C ASP A 21 -0.28 -0.97 -17.47
N VAL A 22 -1.11 -0.69 -16.45
CA VAL A 22 -2.49 -0.23 -16.64
C VAL A 22 -2.55 1.18 -17.23
N ALA A 23 -1.66 2.10 -16.82
CA ALA A 23 -1.59 3.45 -17.39
C ALA A 23 -1.29 3.46 -18.90
N LYS A 24 -0.65 2.40 -19.42
CA LYS A 24 -0.33 2.23 -20.85
C LYS A 24 -1.34 1.36 -21.60
N ALA A 25 -2.29 0.75 -20.90
CA ALA A 25 -3.29 -0.12 -21.51
C ALA A 25 -4.26 0.68 -22.39
N ARG A 26 -4.98 -0.01 -23.28
CA ARG A 26 -6.04 0.62 -24.07
C ARG A 26 -7.13 1.12 -23.12
N ALA A 27 -7.56 2.37 -23.29
CA ALA A 27 -8.61 2.99 -22.47
C ALA A 27 -10.03 2.54 -22.88
N ASP A 28 -10.27 1.23 -22.93
CA ASP A 28 -11.54 0.60 -23.33
C ASP A 28 -12.31 -0.02 -22.15
N GLY A 29 -11.76 0.08 -20.94
CA GLY A 29 -12.34 -0.48 -19.71
C GLY A 29 -12.08 -1.98 -19.49
N ALA A 30 -11.37 -2.66 -20.38
CA ALA A 30 -11.06 -4.10 -20.23
C ALA A 30 -9.90 -4.36 -19.25
N THR A 31 -9.11 -3.34 -18.93
CA THR A 31 -8.00 -3.42 -17.97
C THR A 31 -8.23 -2.42 -16.84
N VAL A 32 -8.28 -2.92 -15.62
CA VAL A 32 -8.54 -2.14 -14.40
C VAL A 32 -7.51 -2.45 -13.34
N LEU A 33 -7.13 -1.42 -12.57
CA LEU A 33 -6.17 -1.51 -11.48
C LEU A 33 -6.88 -1.40 -10.14
N THR A 34 -6.59 -2.33 -9.23
CA THR A 34 -6.84 -2.10 -7.80
C THR A 34 -5.69 -1.26 -7.24
N ALA A 35 -5.99 -0.05 -6.79
CA ALA A 35 -5.00 0.90 -6.30
C ALA A 35 -5.38 1.42 -4.91
N GLY A 36 -4.38 1.58 -4.04
CA GLY A 36 -4.53 2.15 -2.71
C GLY A 36 -3.73 3.42 -2.51
N GLN A 37 -3.65 3.90 -1.26
CA GLN A 37 -2.90 5.12 -0.91
C GLN A 37 -1.42 5.05 -1.32
N GLY A 38 -0.81 3.86 -1.24
CA GLY A 38 0.56 3.63 -1.71
C GLY A 38 0.76 4.06 -3.16
N THR A 39 -0.08 3.53 -4.06
CA THR A 39 -0.01 3.78 -5.50
C THR A 39 -0.38 5.21 -5.87
N LEU A 40 -1.48 5.74 -5.33
CA LEU A 40 -2.10 6.97 -5.82
C LEU A 40 -1.59 8.24 -5.13
N VAL A 41 -1.06 8.13 -3.91
CA VAL A 41 -0.69 9.29 -3.08
C VAL A 41 0.76 9.24 -2.63
N LEU A 42 1.20 8.12 -2.07
CA LEU A 42 2.53 8.02 -1.48
C LEU A 42 3.62 7.91 -2.54
N ASN A 43 3.44 7.08 -3.56
CA ASN A 43 4.42 6.93 -4.64
C ASN A 43 4.78 8.26 -5.34
N PRO A 44 3.82 9.12 -5.72
CA PRO A 44 4.11 10.47 -6.24
C PRO A 44 4.97 11.33 -5.31
N ALA A 45 4.79 11.20 -3.99
CA ALA A 45 5.55 11.96 -3.00
C ALA A 45 6.95 11.37 -2.73
N LEU A 46 7.12 10.06 -2.91
CA LEU A 46 8.33 9.32 -2.52
C LEU A 46 9.31 9.08 -3.67
N TYR A 47 8.82 8.89 -4.90
CA TYR A 47 9.66 8.55 -6.05
C TYR A 47 9.89 9.76 -6.95
N ARG A 48 11.15 10.21 -7.04
CA ARG A 48 11.56 11.32 -7.94
C ARG A 48 11.22 11.07 -9.41
N LYS A 49 11.23 9.80 -9.83
CA LYS A 49 10.89 9.38 -11.20
C LYS A 49 9.80 8.33 -11.10
N LEU A 50 8.56 8.75 -11.34
CA LEU A 50 7.40 7.87 -11.37
C LEU A 50 6.94 7.71 -12.83
N PRO A 51 6.74 6.49 -13.33
CA PRO A 51 6.38 6.25 -14.74
C PRO A 51 4.88 6.39 -15.02
N TYR A 52 4.13 6.98 -14.10
CA TYR A 52 2.72 7.31 -14.23
C TYR A 52 2.41 8.57 -13.42
N ASP A 53 1.36 9.28 -13.80
CA ASP A 53 0.75 10.37 -13.06
C ASP A 53 -0.64 9.91 -12.57
N PRO A 54 -0.89 9.87 -11.25
CA PRO A 54 -2.13 9.28 -10.73
C PRO A 54 -3.38 10.10 -11.05
N VAL A 55 -3.23 11.40 -11.36
CA VAL A 55 -4.35 12.31 -11.68
C VAL A 55 -4.62 12.31 -13.17
N ARG A 56 -3.57 12.29 -13.99
CA ARG A 56 -3.69 12.33 -15.45
C ARG A 56 -3.97 10.96 -16.07
N ASP A 57 -3.32 9.90 -15.58
CA ASP A 57 -3.27 8.61 -16.27
C ASP A 57 -4.35 7.62 -15.81
N PHE A 58 -5.13 7.94 -14.76
CA PHE A 58 -6.21 7.07 -14.26
C PHE A 58 -7.53 7.80 -14.10
N THR A 59 -8.63 7.09 -14.41
CA THR A 59 -9.99 7.49 -14.04
C THR A 59 -10.44 6.64 -12.85
N LEU A 60 -10.81 7.28 -11.75
CA LEU A 60 -11.31 6.57 -10.57
C LEU A 60 -12.74 6.06 -10.81
N VAL A 61 -12.95 4.75 -10.61
CA VAL A 61 -14.26 4.12 -10.81
C VAL A 61 -15.07 4.11 -9.52
N THR A 62 -14.52 3.51 -8.46
CA THR A 62 -15.18 3.41 -7.15
C THR A 62 -14.17 3.11 -6.03
N SER A 63 -14.57 3.37 -4.79
CA SER A 63 -13.85 2.89 -3.60
C SER A 63 -14.28 1.46 -3.29
N LEU A 64 -13.32 0.53 -3.21
CA LEU A 64 -13.61 -0.87 -2.87
C LEU A 64 -13.85 -1.05 -1.37
N VAL A 65 -12.93 -0.56 -0.55
CA VAL A 65 -12.93 -0.72 0.91
C VAL A 65 -12.19 0.43 1.59
N LYS A 66 -12.52 0.68 2.86
CA LYS A 66 -11.74 1.54 3.76
C LYS A 66 -11.25 0.68 4.93
N LEU A 67 -9.93 0.58 5.10
CA LEU A 67 -9.31 -0.24 6.14
C LEU A 67 -8.52 0.66 7.10
N PRO A 68 -8.69 0.52 8.43
CA PRO A 68 -7.84 1.19 9.39
C PRO A 68 -6.44 0.56 9.44
N VAL A 69 -5.43 1.37 9.71
CA VAL A 69 -4.11 0.87 10.13
C VAL A 69 -4.17 0.63 11.63
N VAL A 70 -3.78 -0.56 12.08
CA VAL A 70 -3.81 -0.96 13.50
C VAL A 70 -2.43 -1.40 13.96
N LEU A 71 -2.08 -1.02 15.19
CA LEU A 71 -0.89 -1.53 15.86
C LEU A 71 -1.18 -2.94 16.40
N VAL A 72 -0.37 -3.90 16.00
CA VAL A 72 -0.42 -5.28 16.50
C VAL A 72 0.95 -5.66 17.04
N VAL A 73 0.98 -6.31 18.19
CA VAL A 73 2.19 -6.76 18.86
C VAL A 73 2.26 -8.28 18.88
N ASN A 74 3.47 -8.84 18.93
CA ASN A 74 3.63 -10.28 19.16
C ASN A 74 3.05 -10.64 20.54
N PRO A 75 2.17 -11.67 20.66
CA PRO A 75 1.58 -12.06 21.94
C PRO A 75 2.59 -12.44 23.04
N ALA A 76 3.83 -12.77 22.68
CA ALA A 76 4.91 -13.05 23.63
C ALA A 76 5.50 -11.79 24.27
N LEU A 77 5.17 -10.58 23.76
CA LEU A 77 5.60 -9.34 24.38
C LEU A 77 4.81 -9.08 25.67
N PRO A 78 5.47 -8.66 26.76
CA PRO A 78 4.82 -8.43 28.05
C PRO A 78 4.12 -7.05 28.08
N VAL A 79 3.29 -6.76 27.08
CA VAL A 79 2.56 -5.49 26.93
C VAL A 79 1.13 -5.77 26.49
N LYS A 80 0.17 -5.13 27.13
CA LYS A 80 -1.26 -5.26 26.86
C LYS A 80 -1.91 -3.95 26.45
N THR A 81 -1.20 -2.85 26.66
CA THR A 81 -1.71 -1.50 26.38
C THR A 81 -0.68 -0.69 25.60
N LEU A 82 -1.14 0.35 24.89
CA LEU A 82 -0.25 1.24 24.16
C LEU A 82 0.77 1.94 25.08
N PRO A 83 0.42 2.44 26.29
CA PRO A 83 1.41 2.99 27.23
C PRO A 83 2.50 1.99 27.63
N GLU A 84 2.13 0.73 27.91
CA GLU A 84 3.09 -0.34 28.21
C GLU A 84 4.02 -0.62 27.03
N PHE A 85 3.48 -0.67 25.81
CA PHE A 85 4.27 -0.83 24.60
C PHE A 85 5.28 0.31 24.40
N VAL A 86 4.85 1.57 24.59
CA VAL A 86 5.74 2.74 24.50
C VAL A 86 6.83 2.71 25.58
N ALA A 87 6.49 2.33 26.81
CA ALA A 87 7.46 2.18 27.89
C ALA A 87 8.48 1.08 27.57
N TRP A 88 8.01 -0.07 27.07
CA TRP A 88 8.85 -1.19 26.65
C TRP A 88 9.82 -0.78 25.52
N LEU A 89 9.35 -0.04 24.51
CA LEU A 89 10.19 0.48 23.43
C LEU A 89 11.32 1.40 23.94
N LYS A 90 11.01 2.28 24.91
CA LYS A 90 11.99 3.21 25.50
C LYS A 90 13.09 2.47 26.25
N VAL A 91 12.74 1.44 27.02
CA VAL A 91 13.72 0.60 27.74
C VAL A 91 14.59 -0.20 26.77
N GLY A 92 14.01 -0.68 25.67
CA GLY A 92 14.72 -1.46 24.65
C GLY A 92 15.72 -0.68 23.80
N GLN A 93 15.81 0.66 23.94
CA GLN A 93 16.76 1.53 23.26
C GLN A 93 16.90 1.27 21.74
N GLY A 94 15.78 1.11 21.04
CA GLY A 94 15.78 0.99 19.56
C GLY A 94 16.14 -0.40 19.01
N LYS A 95 16.23 -1.44 19.85
CA LYS A 95 16.42 -2.83 19.41
C LYS A 95 15.17 -3.48 18.81
N ALA A 96 14.01 -2.83 18.93
CA ALA A 96 12.76 -3.36 18.41
C ALA A 96 12.71 -3.24 16.87
N THR A 97 12.24 -4.29 16.23
CA THR A 97 11.92 -4.31 14.80
C THR A 97 10.42 -4.42 14.62
N TYR A 98 9.90 -3.88 13.52
CA TYR A 98 8.49 -4.03 13.16
C TYR A 98 8.36 -4.44 11.69
N ALA A 99 7.28 -5.14 11.36
CA ALA A 99 6.97 -5.52 9.99
C ALA A 99 6.11 -4.44 9.33
N SER A 100 6.34 -4.21 8.03
CA SER A 100 5.47 -3.39 7.18
C SER A 100 5.24 -4.09 5.86
N VAL A 101 4.28 -3.60 5.06
CA VAL A 101 4.02 -4.10 3.70
C VAL A 101 5.20 -3.79 2.75
N GLY A 102 6.07 -2.87 3.13
CA GLY A 102 7.24 -2.44 2.37
C GLY A 102 7.51 -0.96 2.55
N ALA A 103 8.72 -0.54 2.15
CA ALA A 103 9.14 0.86 2.20
C ALA A 103 8.16 1.76 1.42
N GLY A 104 7.72 2.82 2.07
CA GLY A 104 6.76 3.78 1.49
C GLY A 104 5.29 3.37 1.57
N SER A 105 4.97 2.24 2.19
CA SER A 105 3.57 1.87 2.49
C SER A 105 3.01 2.68 3.67
N PRO A 106 1.67 2.81 3.82
CA PRO A 106 1.07 3.45 4.99
C PRO A 106 1.40 2.81 6.34
N HIS A 107 1.95 1.60 6.34
CA HIS A 107 2.37 0.89 7.55
C HIS A 107 3.82 1.21 7.93
N HIS A 108 4.59 1.76 6.99
CA HIS A 108 6.00 2.11 7.15
C HIS A 108 6.22 3.60 7.46
N LEU A 109 5.32 4.46 6.97
CA LEU A 109 5.32 5.91 7.19
C LEU A 109 4.45 6.28 8.39
#